data_AF-A0A962VWA4-F1
#
_entry.id   AF-A0A962VWA4-F1
#
_cell.length_a   1.000
_cell.length_b   1.000
_cell.length_c   1.000
_cell.angle_alpha   90.00
_cell.angle_beta   90.00
_cell.angle_gamma   90.00
#
_symmetry.space_group_name_H-M   'P 1'
#
loop_
_entity.id
_entity.type
_entity.pdbx_description
1 polymer ?
#
loop_
_entity_poly.entity_id
_entity_poly.type
_entity_poly.pdbx_seq_one_letter_code
_entity_poly.pdbx_strand_id
1 'polypeptide(L)'
;VAEVHETEPQALGRFWHDPVAWPIPGGEPVVDFDRRIARAWTDLLERYRGRHVLLVAHGGVIRMVLRQLLDMPVRRIWRIEAPFASLTRMRVHCDPEAEPHLVFHNGHLA
;
A
#
# COMPACT_ATOMS: atom_id res chain seq x y z
N VAL A 1 -3.38 7.74 -17.11
CA VAL A 1 -3.94 6.41 -17.44
C VAL A 1 -4.83 6.44 -18.68
N ALA A 2 -5.52 7.55 -18.99
CA ALA A 2 -6.38 7.68 -20.18
C ALA A 2 -5.66 7.31 -21.49
N GLU A 3 -4.50 7.91 -21.75
CA GLU A 3 -3.69 7.62 -22.95
C GLU A 3 -3.31 6.13 -23.09
N VAL A 4 -2.87 5.50 -21.99
CA VAL A 4 -2.53 4.05 -21.96
C VAL A 4 -3.78 3.19 -22.16
N HIS A 5 -4.93 3.62 -21.66
CA HIS A 5 -6.19 2.91 -21.89
C HIS A 5 -6.64 2.99 -23.35
N GLU A 6 -6.33 4.08 -24.05
CA GLU A 6 -6.63 4.22 -25.48
C GLU A 6 -5.76 3.30 -26.34
N THR A 7 -4.47 3.16 -26.01
CA THR A 7 -3.52 2.35 -26.79
C THR A 7 -3.50 0.88 -26.39
N GLU A 8 -3.63 0.56 -25.09
CA GLU A 8 -3.46 -0.78 -24.54
C GLU A 8 -4.53 -1.18 -23.50
N PRO A 9 -5.85 -1.07 -23.82
CA PRO A 9 -6.93 -1.26 -22.84
C PRO A 9 -6.93 -2.66 -22.21
N GLN A 10 -6.64 -3.70 -23.00
CA GLN A 10 -6.64 -5.08 -22.52
C GLN A 10 -5.48 -5.35 -21.56
N ALA A 11 -4.28 -4.86 -21.86
CA ALA A 11 -3.12 -5.03 -20.99
C ALA A 11 -3.34 -4.31 -19.66
N LEU A 12 -3.86 -3.08 -19.72
CA LEU A 12 -4.22 -2.30 -18.54
C LEU A 12 -5.31 -2.98 -17.72
N GLY A 13 -6.36 -3.52 -18.35
CA GLY A 13 -7.41 -4.27 -17.66
C GLY A 13 -6.89 -5.52 -16.95
N ARG A 14 -5.99 -6.28 -17.60
CA ARG A 14 -5.33 -7.45 -17.00
C ARG A 14 -4.48 -7.06 -15.80
N PHE A 15 -3.71 -5.97 -15.90
CA PHE A 15 -2.91 -5.44 -14.78
C PHE A 15 -3.79 -5.05 -13.59
N TRP A 16 -4.92 -4.36 -13.81
CA TRP A 16 -5.81 -3.99 -12.70
C TRP A 16 -6.48 -5.19 -12.03
N HIS A 17 -6.79 -6.24 -12.80
CA HIS A 17 -7.39 -7.46 -12.28
C HIS A 17 -6.39 -8.33 -11.49
N ASP A 18 -5.21 -8.56 -12.06
CA ASP A 18 -4.13 -9.32 -11.42
C ASP A 18 -2.75 -8.71 -11.76
N PRO A 19 -2.29 -7.75 -10.94
CA PRO A 19 -1.03 -7.05 -11.22
C PRO A 19 0.21 -7.91 -10.95
N VAL A 20 0.04 -9.09 -10.35
CA VAL A 20 1.13 -10.05 -10.13
C VAL A 20 1.33 -10.89 -11.38
N ALA A 21 0.23 -11.41 -11.94
CA ALA A 21 0.28 -12.21 -13.17
C ALA A 21 0.59 -11.36 -14.41
N TRP A 22 0.20 -10.09 -14.40
CA TRP A 22 0.30 -9.19 -15.55
C TRP A 22 1.03 -7.88 -15.22
N PRO A 23 2.33 -7.92 -14.91
CA PRO A 23 3.10 -6.71 -14.61
C PRO A 23 3.19 -5.79 -15.84
N ILE A 24 3.32 -4.48 -15.61
CA ILE A 24 3.53 -3.49 -16.68
C ILE A 24 4.97 -3.64 -17.21
N PRO A 25 5.17 -3.78 -18.54
CA PRO A 25 6.50 -3.86 -19.14
C PRO A 25 7.37 -2.64 -18.79
N GLY A 26 8.63 -2.87 -18.41
CA GLY A 26 9.57 -1.82 -18.01
C GLY A 26 9.27 -1.16 -16.65
N GLY A 27 8.15 -1.49 -16.01
CA GLY A 27 7.84 -1.08 -14.64
C GLY A 27 8.44 -2.02 -13.60
N GLU A 28 8.45 -1.59 -12.35
CA GLU A 28 8.76 -2.46 -11.22
C GLU A 28 7.62 -3.48 -11.02
N PRO A 29 7.91 -4.79 -10.97
CA PRO A 29 6.89 -5.80 -10.65
C PRO A 29 6.28 -5.57 -9.27
N VAL A 30 4.96 -5.78 -9.14
CA VAL A 30 4.24 -5.50 -7.88
C VAL A 30 4.76 -6.32 -6.69
N VAL A 31 5.28 -7.51 -6.93
CA VAL A 31 5.90 -8.34 -5.88
C VAL A 31 7.23 -7.75 -5.41
N ASP A 32 8.00 -7.14 -6.30
CA ASP A 32 9.27 -6.49 -5.94
C ASP A 32 9.00 -5.20 -5.18
N PHE A 33 8.03 -4.41 -5.65
CA PHE A 33 7.53 -3.23 -4.94
C PHE A 33 7.05 -3.60 -3.53
N ASP A 34 6.29 -4.68 -3.39
CA ASP A 34 5.83 -5.17 -2.10
C ASP A 34 6.98 -5.51 -1.14
N ARG A 35 7.97 -6.29 -1.60
CA ARG A 35 9.14 -6.64 -0.78
C ARG A 35 9.91 -5.39 -0.35
N ARG A 36 10.03 -4.41 -1.24
CA ARG A 36 10.70 -3.13 -0.94
C ARG A 36 9.95 -2.33 0.12
N ILE A 37 8.61 -2.27 0.05
CA ILE A 37 7.79 -1.61 1.07
C ILE A 37 7.80 -2.38 2.39
N ALA A 38 7.74 -3.72 2.38
CA ALA A 38 7.81 -4.53 3.59
C ALA A 38 9.11 -4.26 4.36
N ARG A 39 10.25 -4.21 3.67
CA ARG A 39 11.53 -3.84 4.29
C ARG A 39 11.48 -2.43 4.90
N ALA A 40 11.06 -1.43 4.13
CA ALA A 40 10.98 -0.06 4.60
C ALA A 40 10.00 0.10 5.79
N TRP A 41 8.92 -0.67 5.80
CA TRP A 41 7.94 -0.69 6.87
C TRP A 41 8.53 -1.25 8.16
N THR A 42 9.20 -2.41 8.11
CA THR A 42 9.90 -2.99 9.26
C THR A 42 10.96 -2.03 9.80
N ASP A 43 11.81 -1.48 8.93
CA ASP A 43 12.86 -0.53 9.33
C ASP A 43 12.26 0.72 10.03
N LEU A 44 11.12 1.22 9.55
CA LEU A 44 10.41 2.36 10.15
C LEU A 44 9.85 2.01 11.54
N LEU A 45 9.23 0.85 11.70
CA LEU A 45 8.68 0.39 12.98
C LEU A 45 9.78 0.20 14.03
N GLU A 46 10.92 -0.36 13.64
CA GLU A 46 12.07 -0.53 14.52
C GLU A 46 12.68 0.82 14.92
N ARG A 47 12.94 1.69 13.94
CA ARG A 47 13.61 2.98 14.15
C ARG A 47 12.79 3.94 15.03
N TYR A 48 11.47 3.88 14.93
CA TYR A 48 10.56 4.80 15.63
C TYR A 48 9.66 4.09 16.65
N ARG A 49 10.10 2.96 17.20
CA ARG A 49 9.36 2.18 18.20
C ARG A 49 8.85 3.05 19.35
N GLY A 50 7.56 2.89 19.66
CA GLY A 50 6.88 3.64 20.74
C GLY A 50 6.58 5.11 20.43
N ARG A 51 6.85 5.60 19.21
CA ARG A 51 6.58 6.99 18.83
C ARG A 51 5.32 7.13 17.97
N HIS A 52 4.75 8.33 17.96
CA HIS A 52 3.72 8.71 17.02
C HIS A 52 4.38 9.40 15.81
N VAL A 53 4.23 8.81 14.62
CA VAL A 53 4.93 9.21 13.40
C VAL A 53 3.93 9.63 12.32
N LEU A 54 4.20 10.75 11.65
CA LEU A 54 3.53 11.12 10.41
C LEU A 54 4.35 10.60 9.23
N LEU A 55 3.76 9.71 8.43
CA LEU A 55 4.33 9.24 7.17
C LEU A 55 3.60 9.91 6.00
N VAL A 56 4.33 10.65 5.17
CA VAL A 56 3.82 11.22 3.92
C VAL A 56 4.29 10.36 2.76
N ALA A 57 3.35 9.80 2.00
CA ALA A 57 3.66 8.87 0.91
C ALA A 57 2.60 8.89 -0.20
N HIS A 58 2.90 8.27 -1.33
CA HIS A 58 1.96 8.12 -2.45
C HIS A 58 0.93 7.01 -2.19
N GLY A 59 -0.20 7.07 -2.89
CA GLY A 59 -1.31 6.12 -2.72
C GLY A 59 -0.91 4.64 -2.93
N GLY A 60 0.05 4.32 -3.79
CA GLY A 60 0.55 2.95 -3.94
C GLY A 60 1.29 2.44 -2.69
N VAL A 61 2.08 3.30 -2.06
CA VAL A 61 2.80 2.98 -0.81
C VAL A 61 1.81 2.82 0.34
N ILE A 62 0.83 3.72 0.47
CA ILE A 62 -0.21 3.65 1.51
C ILE A 62 -0.96 2.32 1.43
N ARG A 63 -1.39 1.91 0.22
CA ARG A 63 -2.07 0.62 0.00
C ARG A 63 -1.19 -0.56 0.38
N MET A 64 0.10 -0.50 0.04
CA MET A 64 1.03 -1.60 0.34
C MET A 64 1.30 -1.72 1.84
N VAL A 65 1.44 -0.60 2.56
CA VAL A 65 1.57 -0.63 4.02
C VAL A 65 0.29 -1.16 4.68
N LEU A 66 -0.89 -0.69 4.25
CA LEU A 66 -2.17 -1.21 4.76
C LEU A 66 -2.34 -2.70 4.51
N ARG A 67 -1.87 -3.17 3.35
CA ARG A 67 -1.85 -4.59 3.03
C ARG A 67 -0.96 -5.36 4.01
N GLN A 68 0.26 -4.88 4.30
CA GLN A 68 1.15 -5.50 5.30
C GLN A 68 0.52 -5.52 6.69
N LEU A 69 -0.19 -4.44 7.07
CA LEU A 69 -0.88 -4.34 8.36
C LEU A 69 -2.06 -5.31 8.51
N LEU A 70 -2.78 -5.57 7.41
CA LEU A 70 -4.04 -6.33 7.41
C LEU A 70 -3.88 -7.76 6.83
N ASP A 71 -2.64 -8.21 6.64
CA ASP A 71 -2.30 -9.48 6.00
C ASP A 71 -3.03 -9.74 4.67
N MET A 72 -3.26 -8.65 3.91
CA MET A 72 -4.01 -8.75 2.67
C MET A 72 -3.12 -9.36 1.57
N PRO A 73 -3.64 -10.26 0.72
CA PRO A 73 -2.86 -10.76 -0.40
C PRO A 73 -2.53 -9.65 -1.41
N VAL A 74 -1.30 -9.63 -1.91
CA VAL A 74 -0.77 -8.65 -2.89
C VAL A 74 -1.71 -8.38 -4.06
N ARG A 75 -2.31 -9.44 -4.62
CA ARG A 75 -3.18 -9.37 -5.80
C ARG A 75 -4.43 -8.52 -5.58
N ARG A 76 -4.78 -8.22 -4.31
CA ARG A 76 -5.94 -7.42 -3.93
C ARG A 76 -5.60 -5.98 -3.58
N ILE A 77 -4.37 -5.52 -3.80
CA ILE A 77 -3.89 -4.19 -3.39
C ILE A 77 -4.77 -3.03 -3.85
N TRP A 78 -5.37 -3.13 -5.05
CA TRP A 78 -6.22 -2.09 -5.62
C TRP A 78 -7.62 -2.00 -5.01
N ARG A 79 -7.98 -2.90 -4.08
CA ARG A 79 -9.27 -2.84 -3.35
C ARG A 79 -9.33 -1.76 -2.27
N ILE A 80 -8.17 -1.19 -1.92
CA ILE A 80 -8.05 -0.14 -0.93
C ILE A 80 -7.98 1.18 -1.70
N GLU A 81 -8.90 2.10 -1.44
CA GLU A 81 -8.80 3.46 -1.98
C GLU A 81 -7.78 4.26 -1.19
N ALA A 82 -7.13 5.24 -1.79
CA ALA A 82 -6.31 6.19 -1.04
C ALA A 82 -6.41 7.53 -1.77
N PRO A 83 -7.49 8.29 -1.51
CA PRO A 83 -7.73 9.57 -2.15
C PRO A 83 -6.63 10.57 -1.84
N PHE A 84 -6.52 11.61 -2.65
CA PHE A 84 -5.56 12.69 -2.42
C PHE A 84 -5.79 13.37 -1.08
N ALA A 85 -4.69 13.71 -0.40
CA ALA A 85 -4.69 14.34 0.91
C ALA A 85 -5.52 13.63 2.00
N SER A 86 -5.86 12.35 1.79
CA SER A 86 -6.56 11.54 2.79
C SER A 86 -5.60 11.12 3.91
N LEU A 87 -6.16 10.99 5.11
CA LEU A 87 -5.45 10.53 6.29
C LEU A 87 -5.81 9.09 6.61
N THR A 88 -4.80 8.30 6.94
CA THR A 88 -4.94 6.94 7.43
C THR A 88 -4.16 6.82 8.72
N ARG A 89 -4.77 6.26 9.75
CA ARG A 89 -4.12 6.02 11.04
C ARG A 89 -4.07 4.55 11.36
N MET A 90 -2.87 4.08 11.63
CA MET A 90 -2.58 2.71 12.07
C MET A 90 -1.97 2.77 13.46
N ARG A 91 -2.14 1.70 14.22
CA ARG A 91 -1.51 1.50 15.52
C ARG A 91 -0.80 0.16 15.50
N VAL A 92 0.51 0.19 15.75
CA VAL A 92 1.34 -0.99 15.96
C VAL A 92 1.83 -0.93 17.40
N HIS A 93 1.72 -2.05 18.12
CA HIS A 93 2.07 -2.12 19.53
C HIS A 93 3.53 -2.55 19.70
N CYS A 94 4.12 -2.21 20.85
CA CYS A 94 5.46 -2.66 21.20
C CYS A 94 5.49 -4.09 21.73
N ASP A 95 4.33 -4.62 22.14
CA ASP A 95 4.16 -6.01 22.56
C ASP A 95 4.08 -6.89 21.30
N PRO A 96 4.99 -7.86 21.12
CA PRO A 96 4.98 -8.74 19.95
C PRO A 96 3.73 -9.63 19.85
N GLU A 97 3.02 -9.86 20.95
CA GLU A 97 1.78 -10.66 20.95
C GLU A 97 0.53 -9.83 20.59
N ALA A 98 0.68 -8.50 20.50
CA ALA A 98 -0.44 -7.61 20.25
C ALA A 98 -0.59 -7.31 18.74
N GLU A 99 -1.75 -7.67 18.20
CA GLU A 99 -2.12 -7.44 16.81
C GLU A 99 -2.16 -5.94 16.45
N PRO A 100 -1.65 -5.54 15.28
CA PRO A 100 -1.77 -4.16 14.82
C PRO A 100 -3.22 -3.82 14.43
N HIS A 101 -3.55 -2.54 14.42
CA HIS A 101 -4.90 -2.07 14.10
C HIS A 101 -4.89 -0.95 13.05
N LEU A 102 -5.81 -1.04 12.11
CA LEU A 102 -6.28 0.10 11.35
C LEU A 102 -7.27 0.89 12.21
N VAL A 103 -6.89 2.08 12.65
CA VAL A 103 -7.75 2.93 13.50
C VAL A 103 -8.78 3.65 12.64
N PHE A 104 -8.36 4.25 11.54
CA PHE A 104 -9.23 4.79 10.51
C PHE A 104 -8.50 4.89 9.18
N HIS A 105 -9.28 5.00 8.11
CA HIS A 105 -8.79 5.13 6.74
C HIS A 105 -9.66 6.13 5.98
N ASN A 106 -9.05 6.89 5.06
CA ASN A 106 -9.70 7.94 4.28
C ASN A 106 -10.37 9.04 5.11
N GLY A 107 -9.72 9.43 6.22
CA GLY A 107 -10.11 10.62 6.97
C GLY A 107 -9.68 11.91 6.29
N HIS A 108 -10.31 13.03 6.65
CA HIS A 108 -9.97 14.37 6.17
C HIS A 108 -9.75 15.30 7.36
N LEU A 109 -8.89 16.31 7.21
CA LEU A 109 -8.84 17.42 8.15
C LEU A 109 -10.09 18.29 7.93
N ALA A 110 -10.79 18.61 9.01
CA ALA A 110 -11.91 19.54 9.01
C ALA A 110 -11.45 20.97 8.70
#